data_AF-A0A4Z0NCI5-F1
#
_entry.id   AF-A0A4Z0NCI5-F1
#
_cell.length_a   1.000
_cell.length_b   1.000
_cell.length_c   1.000
_cell.angle_alpha   90.00
_cell.angle_beta   90.00
_cell.angle_gamma   90.00
#
_symmetry.space_group_name_H-M   'P 1'
#
loop_
_entity.id
_entity.type
_entity.pdbx_description
1 polymer ?
#
loop_
_entity_poly.entity_id
_entity_poly.type
_entity_poly.pdbx_seq_one_letter_code
_entity_poly.pdbx_strand_id
1 'polypeptide(L)'
;ALTEPRVAARWFAWPANLWLDLFPLAATGVAILLLRSLWDRHDRRPFLLAVALFLLGYAGLVISLWPDVVPYHASIWQAAADEATLRFALLGIVVVLPLVLAYTAHAYRVFRGKTVPDAHGGDAAAHGHAGRRTAALGTDLHLS
;
A
#
# COMPACT_ATOMS: atom_id res chain seq x y z
N ALA A 1 27.49 8.28 -10.95
CA ALA A 1 26.50 9.24 -10.38
C ALA A 1 27.13 10.45 -9.68
N LEU A 2 28.43 10.45 -9.31
CA LEU A 2 29.13 11.60 -8.70
C LEU A 2 29.96 12.46 -9.69
N THR A 3 29.96 12.10 -10.98
CA THR A 3 30.80 12.74 -12.01
C THR A 3 30.23 14.08 -12.51
N GLU A 4 28.97 14.40 -12.17
CA GLU A 4 28.32 15.65 -12.57
C GLU A 4 28.42 16.69 -11.43
N PRO A 5 29.33 17.67 -11.53
CA PRO A 5 29.56 18.66 -10.47
C PRO A 5 28.32 19.50 -10.14
N ARG A 6 27.35 19.62 -11.06
CA ARG A 6 26.09 20.33 -10.79
C ARG A 6 25.17 19.59 -9.82
N VAL A 7 25.15 18.25 -9.84
CA VAL A 7 24.31 17.45 -8.92
C VAL A 7 24.91 17.52 -7.51
N ALA A 8 26.22 17.37 -7.37
CA ALA A 8 26.91 17.49 -6.08
C ALA A 8 26.77 18.90 -5.48
N ALA A 9 26.94 19.95 -6.29
CA ALA A 9 26.75 21.33 -5.83
C ALA A 9 25.31 21.57 -5.34
N ARG A 10 24.30 20.93 -5.93
CA ARG A 10 22.90 21.18 -5.57
C ARG A 10 22.49 20.49 -4.26
N TRP A 11 23.02 19.31 -4.00
CA TRP A 11 22.76 18.55 -2.77
C TRP A 11 23.62 19.08 -1.60
N PHE A 12 24.85 19.54 -1.85
CA PHE A 12 25.80 19.94 -0.81
C PHE A 12 26.08 21.46 -0.73
N ALA A 13 25.36 22.32 -1.48
CA ALA A 13 25.52 23.78 -1.37
C ALA A 13 24.84 24.36 -0.12
N TRP A 14 25.67 24.66 0.88
CA TRP A 14 25.29 25.46 2.04
C TRP A 14 25.11 26.94 1.63
N PRO A 15 24.02 27.65 2.01
CA PRO A 15 23.01 27.34 3.03
C PRO A 15 21.61 27.00 2.48
N ALA A 16 21.42 26.94 1.15
CA ALA A 16 20.10 26.79 0.52
C ALA A 16 19.54 25.35 0.59
N ASN A 17 20.38 24.37 0.92
CA ASN A 17 20.09 22.94 0.89
C ASN A 17 19.49 22.34 2.19
N LEU A 18 19.31 23.13 3.26
CA LEU A 18 18.71 22.67 4.52
C LEU A 18 17.34 21.99 4.32
N TRP A 19 16.55 22.47 3.36
CA TRP A 19 15.26 21.88 3.01
C TRP A 19 15.41 20.55 2.26
N LEU A 20 16.45 20.43 1.43
CA LEU A 20 16.77 19.19 0.74
C LEU A 20 17.26 18.12 1.71
N ASP A 21 18.03 18.49 2.74
CA ASP A 21 18.57 17.58 3.75
C ASP A 21 17.52 17.12 4.78
N LEU A 22 16.53 17.95 5.09
CA LEU A 22 15.42 17.60 5.98
C LEU A 22 14.59 16.41 5.45
N PHE A 23 14.54 16.28 4.13
CA PHE A 23 13.74 15.30 3.43
C PHE A 23 14.25 13.85 3.54
N PRO A 24 15.53 13.54 3.24
CA PRO A 24 16.12 12.24 3.52
C PRO A 24 16.16 11.95 5.02
N LEU A 25 16.37 12.96 5.88
CA LEU A 25 16.26 12.80 7.35
C LEU A 25 14.87 12.31 7.77
N ALA A 26 13.82 12.93 7.24
CA ALA A 26 12.44 12.50 7.48
C ALA A 26 12.20 11.07 6.97
N ALA A 27 12.78 10.70 5.82
CA ALA A 27 12.65 9.36 5.24
C ALA A 27 13.34 8.30 6.07
N THR A 28 14.54 8.59 6.56
CA THR A 28 15.23 7.72 7.52
C THR A 28 14.41 7.57 8.80
N GLY A 29 13.81 8.66 9.31
CA GLY A 29 12.93 8.62 10.48
C GLY A 29 11.72 7.70 10.28
N VAL A 30 11.00 7.86 9.17
CA VAL A 30 9.83 7.02 8.84
C VAL A 30 10.23 5.57 8.61
N ALA A 31 11.38 5.31 7.97
CA ALA A 31 11.90 3.96 7.77
C ALA A 31 12.24 3.26 9.10
N ILE A 32 12.87 3.97 10.05
CA ILE A 32 13.15 3.45 11.39
C ILE A 32 11.84 3.16 12.13
N LEU A 33 10.86 4.07 12.05
CA LEU A 33 9.55 3.85 12.67
C LEU A 33 8.82 2.66 12.05
N LEU A 34 8.94 2.45 10.74
CA LEU A 34 8.38 1.29 10.04
C LEU A 34 9.03 -0.02 10.53
N LEU A 35 10.37 -0.05 10.62
CA LEU A 35 11.14 -1.17 11.16
C LEU A 35 10.74 -1.49 12.60
N ARG A 36 10.54 -0.48 13.45
CA ARG A 36 10.06 -0.67 14.82
C ARG A 36 8.60 -1.12 14.85
N SER A 37 7.75 -0.59 13.99
CA SER A 37 6.33 -0.95 13.90
C SER A 37 6.11 -2.38 13.42
N LEU A 38 7.08 -3.01 12.74
CA LEU A 38 7.05 -4.42 12.39
C LEU A 38 7.20 -5.33 13.62
N TRP A 39 7.83 -4.84 14.69
CA TRP A 39 7.99 -5.58 15.94
C TRP A 39 6.79 -5.37 16.89
N ASP A 40 6.03 -4.30 16.69
CA ASP A 40 4.77 -4.06 17.40
C ASP A 40 3.61 -4.82 16.72
N ARG A 41 2.74 -5.48 17.50
CA ARG A 41 1.54 -6.22 17.04
C ARG A 41 0.42 -5.32 16.46
N HIS A 42 0.75 -4.15 15.90
CA HIS A 42 -0.23 -3.23 15.34
C HIS A 42 -0.38 -3.45 13.83
N ASP A 43 -1.43 -4.16 13.40
CA ASP A 43 -1.67 -4.50 11.98
C ASP A 43 -1.77 -3.29 11.03
N ARG A 44 -2.19 -2.10 11.52
CA ARG A 44 -2.48 -0.92 10.67
C ARG A 44 -1.33 0.08 10.55
N ARG A 45 -0.46 0.16 11.56
CA ARG A 45 0.66 1.10 11.61
C ARG A 45 1.71 0.89 10.51
N PRO A 46 2.16 -0.36 10.20
CA PRO A 46 3.19 -0.55 9.18
C PRO A 46 2.67 -0.21 7.78
N PHE A 47 1.38 -0.42 7.50
CA PHE A 47 0.77 -0.02 6.24
C PHE A 47 0.82 1.51 6.03
N LEU A 48 0.39 2.29 7.03
CA LEU A 48 0.43 3.75 6.95
C LEU A 48 1.85 4.30 6.86
N LEU A 49 2.79 3.72 7.60
CA LEU A 49 4.20 4.10 7.56
C LEU A 49 4.85 3.75 6.21
N ALA A 50 4.48 2.63 5.58
CA ALA A 50 4.93 2.29 4.24
C ALA A 50 4.40 3.27 3.19
N VAL A 51 3.12 3.66 3.27
CA VAL A 51 2.55 4.71 2.40
C VAL A 51 3.27 6.04 2.62
N ALA A 52 3.51 6.43 3.87
CA ALA A 52 4.25 7.65 4.19
C ALA A 52 5.68 7.61 3.63
N LEU A 53 6.39 6.49 3.78
CA LEU A 53 7.75 6.31 3.25
C LEU A 53 7.76 6.39 1.71
N PHE A 54 6.77 5.79 1.05
CA PHE A 54 6.62 5.87 -0.40
C PHE A 54 6.35 7.29 -0.89
N LEU A 55 5.41 7.99 -0.26
CA LEU A 55 5.09 9.39 -0.58
C LEU A 55 6.30 10.30 -0.38
N LEU A 56 7.06 10.06 0.69
CA LEU A 56 8.28 10.78 0.94
C LEU A 56 9.30 10.46 -0.16
N GLY A 57 9.63 9.20 -0.44
CA GLY A 57 10.51 8.85 -1.56
C GLY A 57 10.12 9.51 -2.90
N TYR A 58 8.83 9.56 -3.21
CA TYR A 58 8.30 10.23 -4.39
C TYR A 58 8.52 11.75 -4.36
N ALA A 59 8.22 12.43 -3.26
CA ALA A 59 8.47 13.87 -3.15
C ALA A 59 9.97 14.21 -3.20
N GLY A 60 10.86 13.34 -2.71
CA GLY A 60 12.31 13.50 -2.85
C GLY A 60 12.75 13.44 -4.32
N LEU A 61 12.15 12.55 -5.11
CA LEU A 61 12.35 12.49 -6.55
C LEU A 61 11.85 13.76 -7.24
N VAL A 62 10.65 14.23 -6.92
CA VAL A 62 10.09 15.47 -7.50
C VAL A 62 10.97 16.69 -7.20
N ILE A 63 11.41 16.85 -5.95
CA ILE A 63 12.31 17.93 -5.55
C ILE A 63 13.65 17.85 -6.29
N SER A 64 14.17 16.63 -6.49
CA SER A 64 15.43 16.43 -7.21
C SER A 64 15.32 16.83 -8.69
N LEU A 65 14.14 16.73 -9.31
CA LEU A 65 13.92 17.07 -10.71
C LEU A 65 13.48 18.53 -10.90
N TRP A 66 12.85 19.16 -9.92
CA TRP A 66 12.52 20.60 -9.98
C TRP A 66 13.78 21.41 -10.36
N PRO A 67 13.78 22.45 -11.22
CA PRO A 67 12.70 22.96 -12.05
C PRO A 67 12.64 22.32 -13.45
N ASP A 68 13.49 21.33 -13.73
CA ASP A 68 13.63 20.72 -15.05
C ASP A 68 12.90 19.36 -15.05
N VAL A 69 11.65 19.34 -15.55
CA VAL A 69 10.86 18.09 -15.64
C VAL A 69 11.58 17.06 -16.52
N VAL A 70 12.31 17.54 -17.54
CA VAL A 70 13.25 16.75 -18.34
C VAL A 70 14.61 17.44 -18.30
N PRO A 71 15.66 16.81 -17.72
CA PRO A 71 17.00 17.39 -17.70
C PRO A 71 17.41 17.81 -19.10
N TYR A 72 17.84 19.07 -19.24
CA TYR A 72 18.37 19.69 -20.47
C TYR A 72 17.38 19.98 -21.61
N HIS A 73 16.08 19.67 -21.47
CA HIS A 73 15.13 19.82 -22.58
C HIS A 73 13.96 20.76 -22.33
N ALA A 74 13.39 20.81 -21.12
CA ALA A 74 12.30 21.73 -20.82
C ALA A 74 12.15 21.99 -19.32
N SER A 75 12.10 23.28 -18.97
CA SER A 75 11.65 23.73 -17.64
C SER A 75 10.14 23.55 -17.50
N ILE A 76 9.63 23.52 -16.27
CA ILE A 76 8.18 23.41 -15.96
C ILE A 76 7.32 24.40 -16.75
N TRP A 77 7.86 25.60 -17.00
CA TRP A 77 7.18 26.69 -17.71
C TRP A 77 7.16 26.51 -19.22
N GLN A 78 8.20 25.89 -19.78
CA GLN A 78 8.31 25.61 -21.21
C GLN A 78 7.60 24.29 -21.59
N ALA A 79 7.52 23.36 -20.65
CA ALA A 79 6.76 22.12 -20.78
C ALA A 79 5.27 22.29 -20.47
N ALA A 80 4.83 23.48 -20.03
CA ALA A 80 3.44 23.76 -19.73
C ALA A 80 2.60 23.72 -21.01
N ALA A 81 1.51 22.96 -20.97
CA ALA A 81 0.49 23.01 -22.01
C ALA A 81 -0.23 24.36 -22.00
N ASP A 82 -0.97 24.66 -23.07
CA ASP A 82 -1.79 25.86 -23.15
C ASP A 82 -2.79 25.94 -21.98
N GLU A 83 -3.05 27.16 -21.51
CA GLU A 83 -3.79 27.42 -20.25
C GLU A 83 -5.18 26.75 -20.24
N ALA A 84 -5.87 26.74 -21.38
CA ALA A 84 -7.18 26.09 -21.53
C ALA A 84 -7.11 24.56 -21.32
N THR A 85 -6.03 23.93 -21.80
CA THR A 85 -5.80 22.48 -21.63
C THR A 85 -5.49 22.17 -20.17
N LEU A 86 -4.68 22.98 -19.51
CA LEU A 86 -4.31 22.79 -18.12
C LEU A 86 -5.51 22.93 -17.17
N ARG A 87 -6.40 23.90 -17.42
CA ARG A 87 -7.65 24.07 -16.67
C ARG A 87 -8.60 22.89 -16.85
N PHE A 88 -8.72 22.36 -18.08
CA PHE A 88 -9.53 21.16 -18.34
C PHE A 88 -8.97 19.95 -17.60
N ALA A 89 -7.66 19.72 -17.66
CA ALA A 89 -7.00 18.64 -16.94
C ALA A 89 -7.16 18.79 -15.41
N LEU A 90 -7.03 20.00 -14.87
CA LEU A 90 -7.24 20.28 -13.45
C LEU A 90 -8.66 19.93 -13.01
N LEU A 91 -9.67 20.32 -13.78
CA LEU A 91 -11.07 19.97 -13.50
C LEU A 91 -11.27 18.45 -13.51
N GLY A 92 -10.68 17.77 -14.50
CA GLY A 92 -10.67 16.31 -14.58
C GLY A 92 -10.05 15.68 -13.32
N ILE A 93 -8.88 16.16 -12.89
CA ILE A 93 -8.19 15.67 -11.68
C ILE A 93 -9.04 15.91 -10.43
N VAL A 94 -9.61 17.10 -10.26
CA VAL A 94 -10.42 17.46 -9.08
C VAL A 94 -11.65 16.55 -8.94
N VAL A 95 -12.21 16.05 -10.03
CA VAL A 95 -13.37 15.14 -10.00
C VAL A 95 -12.95 13.67 -9.93
N VAL A 96 -11.97 13.26 -10.75
CA VAL A 96 -11.56 11.87 -10.90
C VAL A 96 -10.74 11.39 -9.70
N LEU A 97 -9.84 12.23 -9.17
CA LEU A 97 -8.99 11.87 -8.03
C LEU A 97 -9.80 11.49 -6.77
N PRO A 98 -10.79 12.29 -6.30
CA PRO A 98 -11.58 11.89 -5.14
C PRO A 98 -12.43 10.65 -5.42
N LEU A 99 -12.91 10.46 -6.65
CA LEU A 99 -13.66 9.25 -7.03
C LEU A 99 -12.77 7.99 -6.90
N VAL A 100 -11.56 8.03 -7.43
CA VAL A 100 -10.59 6.91 -7.34
C VAL A 100 -10.20 6.65 -5.88
N LEU A 101 -9.99 7.69 -5.08
CA LEU A 101 -9.68 7.54 -3.66
C LEU A 101 -10.86 6.95 -2.87
N ALA A 102 -12.09 7.41 -3.15
CA ALA A 102 -13.30 6.87 -2.52
C ALA A 102 -13.51 5.40 -2.88
N TYR A 103 -13.32 5.02 -4.13
CA TYR A 103 -13.40 3.64 -4.58
C TYR A 103 -12.33 2.76 -3.89
N THR A 104 -11.08 3.21 -3.87
CA THR A 104 -9.98 2.50 -3.21
C THR A 104 -10.25 2.33 -1.70
N ALA A 105 -10.75 3.37 -1.04
CA ALA A 105 -11.11 3.32 0.38
C ALA A 105 -12.30 2.37 0.63
N HIS A 106 -13.31 2.38 -0.25
CA HIS A 106 -14.45 1.48 -0.16
C HIS A 106 -14.04 0.02 -0.38
N ALA A 107 -13.19 -0.26 -1.37
CA ALA A 107 -12.66 -1.59 -1.63
C ALA A 107 -11.91 -2.14 -0.42
N TYR A 108 -11.03 -1.33 0.20
CA TYR A 108 -10.37 -1.71 1.45
C TYR A 108 -11.38 -1.97 2.58
N ARG A 109 -12.46 -1.19 2.66
CA ARG A 109 -13.52 -1.41 3.65
C ARG A 109 -14.28 -2.71 3.43
N VAL A 110 -14.57 -3.08 2.19
CA VAL A 110 -15.31 -4.30 1.83
C VAL A 110 -14.48 -5.54 2.12
N PHE A 111 -13.18 -5.52 1.81
CA PHE A 111 -12.30 -6.68 1.98
C PHE A 111 -11.61 -6.78 3.36
N ARG A 112 -11.94 -5.92 4.33
CA ARG A 112 -11.31 -5.94 5.67
C ARG A 112 -11.77 -7.08 6.59
N GLY A 113 -12.45 -8.10 6.08
CA GLY A 113 -12.85 -9.27 6.85
C GLY A 113 -11.64 -10.16 7.14
N LYS A 114 -11.32 -10.38 8.42
CA LYS A 114 -10.40 -11.45 8.82
C LYS A 114 -11.07 -12.77 8.46
N THR A 115 -10.59 -13.49 7.44
CA THR A 115 -11.03 -14.85 7.17
C THR A 115 -10.56 -15.70 8.34
N VAL A 116 -11.50 -16.07 9.22
CA VAL A 116 -11.25 -17.15 10.18
C VAL A 116 -10.90 -18.37 9.34
N PRO A 117 -9.76 -19.03 9.56
CA PRO A 117 -9.53 -20.33 8.96
C PRO A 117 -10.62 -21.23 9.55
N ASP A 118 -11.68 -21.49 8.77
CA ASP A 118 -12.64 -22.51 9.14
C ASP A 118 -11.84 -23.77 9.40
N ALA A 119 -12.01 -24.32 10.59
CA ALA A 119 -11.35 -25.52 11.08
C ALA A 119 -11.79 -26.75 10.26
N HIS A 120 -11.39 -26.81 8.99
CA HIS A 120 -11.52 -28.02 8.17
C HIS A 120 -10.42 -28.98 8.60
N GLY A 121 -10.75 -29.80 9.60
CA GLY A 121 -9.89 -30.89 10.06
C GLY A 121 -10.32 -31.63 11.34
N GLY A 122 -11.45 -31.28 11.97
CA GLY A 122 -11.92 -31.93 13.20
C GLY A 122 -13.02 -32.98 13.03
N ASP A 123 -13.75 -32.95 11.91
CA ASP A 123 -15.03 -33.69 11.82
C ASP A 123 -14.90 -35.10 11.24
N ALA A 124 -13.70 -35.50 10.79
CA ALA A 124 -13.42 -36.88 10.38
C ALA A 124 -13.41 -37.87 11.56
N ALA A 125 -13.32 -37.38 12.82
CA ALA A 125 -13.34 -38.22 14.01
C ALA A 125 -14.77 -38.60 14.48
N ALA A 126 -15.82 -37.95 13.95
CA ALA A 126 -17.20 -38.17 14.41
C ALA A 126 -17.95 -39.29 13.62
N HIS A 127 -17.37 -39.81 12.54
CA HIS A 127 -17.99 -40.87 11.73
C HIS A 127 -17.53 -42.31 12.09
N GLY A 128 -16.82 -42.49 13.20
CA GLY A 128 -16.27 -43.79 13.63
C GLY A 128 -17.16 -44.67 14.52
N HIS A 129 -18.40 -44.28 14.86
CA HIS A 129 -19.16 -45.01 15.90
C HIS A 129 -20.66 -45.30 15.62
N ALA A 130 -21.12 -45.16 14.38
CA ALA A 130 -22.50 -45.52 14.00
C ALA A 130 -22.60 -46.89 13.28
N GLY A 131 -21.80 -47.87 13.71
CA GLY A 131 -21.71 -49.20 13.09
C GLY A 131 -21.81 -50.34 14.09
N ARG A 132 -22.77 -50.29 15.01
CA ARG A 132 -23.03 -51.39 15.97
C ARG A 132 -24.40 -51.19 16.63
N ARG A 133 -25.47 -51.68 16.00
CA ARG A 133 -26.79 -52.03 16.58
C ARG A 133 -27.87 -52.01 15.49
N THR A 134 -27.97 -53.06 14.68
CA THR A 134 -29.21 -53.49 13.99
C THR A 134 -28.89 -54.72 13.12
N ALA A 135 -28.63 -55.87 13.75
CA ALA A 135 -28.58 -57.15 13.05
C ALA A 135 -29.07 -58.30 13.95
N ALA A 136 -29.98 -58.00 14.89
CA ALA A 136 -30.56 -58.96 15.82
C ALA A 136 -32.06 -58.73 16.02
N LEU A 137 -32.76 -58.26 14.99
CA LEU A 137 -34.20 -58.00 15.06
C LEU A 137 -34.84 -58.29 13.69
N GLY A 138 -34.98 -59.57 13.33
CA GLY A 138 -35.53 -59.93 12.02
C GLY A 138 -35.65 -61.42 11.69
N THR A 139 -35.57 -62.34 12.64
CA THR A 139 -35.81 -63.79 12.40
C THR A 139 -36.74 -64.39 13.44
N ASP A 140 -37.78 -63.65 13.83
CA ASP A 140 -38.89 -64.16 14.66
C ASP A 140 -40.22 -63.64 14.11
N LEU A 141 -40.51 -63.85 12.82
CA LEU A 141 -41.86 -63.65 12.31
C LEU A 141 -42.09 -64.32 10.93
N HIS A 142 -41.93 -65.65 10.84
CA HIS A 142 -42.55 -66.43 9.75
C HIS A 142 -42.61 -67.93 10.10
N LEU A 143 -43.46 -68.26 11.09
CA LEU A 143 -44.07 -69.58 11.23
C LEU A 143 -45.59 -69.39 11.14
N SER A 144 -46.16 -69.67 9.97
CA SER A 144 -47.56 -70.04 9.71
C SER A 144 -47.66 -70.55 8.28
#